data_AF-A0A1W9WSF2-F1
#
_entry.id   AF-A0A1W9WSF2-F1
#
_cell.length_a   1.000
_cell.length_b   1.000
_cell.length_c   1.000
_cell.angle_alpha   90.00
_cell.angle_beta   90.00
_cell.angle_gamma   90.00
#
_symmetry.space_group_name_H-M   'P 1'
#
loop_
_entity.id
_entity.type
_entity.pdbx_description
1 polymer ?
#
loop_
_entity_poly.entity_id
_entity_poly.type
_entity_poly.pdbx_seq_one_letter_code
_entity_poly.pdbx_strand_id
1 'polypeptide(L)'
;MSGQEANGTKKGWILYPIGSKPKWPLAILLGLQQYLTMFGATVLIPFIIGGAIGMPPDKLALLISTMFFASGICTLIQQSPLGNRLPVIQGGTFSFLGPAFAIIGMVAGKKLTGVDVWQIQMQELAAAVMIASLFEIILGYTGILGKIKNIISPIVIGPTIAMIGLALFSIGAPWMATNWLISLITLIALIIYSQVFSLKSKAFMMFPVLLAILTGWLAALLGTVTGMISPENAAYFLVQLCTHDAF
;
A
#
# COMPACT_ATOMS: atom_id res chain seq x y z
N MET A 1 -37.19 1.51 -37.26
CA MET A 1 -36.67 1.87 -38.59
C MET A 1 -35.75 3.06 -38.40
N SER A 2 -34.44 2.81 -38.45
CA SER A 2 -33.50 3.38 -39.44
C SER A 2 -32.93 4.73 -38.97
N GLY A 3 -31.62 4.92 -38.80
CA GLY A 3 -30.47 4.09 -39.07
C GLY A 3 -29.22 4.79 -38.53
N GLN A 4 -28.17 3.98 -38.35
CA GLN A 4 -26.75 4.28 -38.38
C GLN A 4 -26.30 5.76 -38.40
N GLU A 5 -25.58 6.15 -37.35
CA GLU A 5 -24.24 6.74 -37.53
C GLU A 5 -23.27 6.06 -36.56
N ALA A 6 -22.56 5.07 -37.09
CA ALA A 6 -21.32 4.59 -36.52
C ALA A 6 -20.24 5.60 -36.90
N ASN A 7 -19.69 6.35 -35.95
CA ASN A 7 -18.44 7.05 -36.15
C ASN A 7 -17.61 7.16 -34.85
N GLY A 8 -16.58 6.30 -34.75
CA GLY A 8 -15.26 6.73 -34.27
C GLY A 8 -14.99 6.95 -32.78
N THR A 9 -15.69 6.32 -31.83
CA THR A 9 -15.26 6.41 -30.43
C THR A 9 -13.98 5.59 -30.21
N LYS A 10 -12.85 6.29 -30.07
CA LYS A 10 -11.58 5.75 -29.56
C LYS A 10 -11.88 4.75 -28.43
N LYS A 11 -11.48 3.48 -28.59
CA LYS A 11 -11.57 2.44 -27.55
C LYS A 11 -10.99 3.02 -26.25
N GLY A 12 -11.88 3.44 -25.34
CA GLY A 12 -11.49 4.07 -24.09
C GLY A 12 -10.64 3.11 -23.26
N TRP A 13 -9.66 3.67 -22.53
CA TRP A 13 -8.75 2.95 -21.63
C TRP A 13 -9.45 2.25 -20.44
N ILE A 14 -10.78 2.32 -20.36
CA ILE A 14 -11.60 1.77 -19.28
C ILE A 14 -12.19 0.45 -19.76
N LEU A 15 -11.61 -0.67 -19.30
CA LEU A 15 -12.08 -2.00 -19.66
C LEU A 15 -13.40 -2.38 -18.95
N TYR A 16 -13.61 -1.86 -17.74
CA TYR A 16 -14.80 -2.08 -16.92
C TYR A 16 -15.29 -0.75 -16.33
N PRO A 17 -16.43 -0.20 -16.78
CA PRO A 17 -16.98 1.02 -16.21
C PRO A 17 -17.57 0.78 -14.81
N ILE A 18 -17.72 1.87 -14.04
CA ILE A 18 -18.32 1.84 -12.70
C ILE A 18 -19.74 1.25 -12.80
N GLY A 19 -20.04 0.25 -11.97
CA GLY A 19 -21.32 -0.47 -11.99
C GLY A 19 -21.38 -1.69 -12.91
N SER A 20 -20.34 -1.94 -13.71
CA SER A 20 -20.24 -3.20 -14.46
C SER A 20 -19.96 -4.37 -13.52
N LYS A 21 -20.59 -5.52 -13.79
CA LYS A 21 -20.43 -6.76 -13.02
C LYS A 21 -19.66 -7.76 -13.88
N PRO A 22 -18.33 -7.88 -13.75
CA PRO A 22 -17.58 -8.92 -14.44
C PRO A 22 -18.07 -10.31 -14.02
N LYS A 23 -17.83 -11.33 -14.86
CA LYS A 23 -18.16 -12.72 -14.51
C LYS A 23 -17.52 -13.08 -13.17
N TRP A 24 -18.25 -13.78 -12.31
CA TRP A 24 -17.84 -14.12 -10.94
C TRP A 24 -16.38 -14.60 -10.78
N PRO A 25 -15.88 -15.55 -11.60
CA PRO A 25 -14.49 -16.00 -11.48
C PRO A 25 -13.47 -14.89 -11.77
N LEU A 26 -13.78 -14.03 -12.75
CA LEU A 26 -12.93 -12.90 -13.10
C LEU A 26 -13.00 -11.82 -12.02
N ALA A 27 -14.17 -11.60 -11.41
CA ALA A 27 -14.33 -10.66 -10.30
C ALA A 27 -13.46 -11.04 -9.09
N ILE A 28 -13.42 -12.34 -8.74
CA ILE A 28 -12.55 -12.85 -7.66
C ILE A 28 -11.08 -12.64 -8.00
N LEU A 29 -10.67 -12.96 -9.23
CA LEU A 29 -9.28 -12.80 -9.68
C LEU A 29 -8.83 -11.33 -9.65
N LEU A 30 -9.67 -10.41 -10.13
CA LEU A 30 -9.40 -8.97 -10.09
C LEU A 30 -9.40 -8.42 -8.65
N GLY A 31 -10.26 -8.94 -7.78
CA GLY A 31 -10.26 -8.60 -6.35
C GLY A 31 -8.98 -9.04 -5.65
N LEU A 32 -8.55 -10.29 -5.89
CA LEU A 32 -7.30 -10.83 -5.34
C LEU A 32 -6.08 -10.04 -5.83
N GLN A 33 -6.03 -9.72 -7.13
CA GLN A 33 -4.99 -8.87 -7.68
C GLN A 33 -4.88 -7.53 -6.94
N GLN A 34 -6.02 -6.88 -6.77
CA GLN A 34 -6.05 -5.56 -6.18
C GLN A 34 -5.66 -5.61 -4.71
N TYR A 35 -6.08 -6.65 -3.99
CA TYR A 35 -5.60 -6.95 -2.64
C TYR A 35 -4.07 -7.11 -2.60
N LEU A 36 -3.50 -7.96 -3.45
CA LEU A 36 -2.05 -8.21 -3.49
C LEU A 36 -1.26 -6.94 -3.83
N THR A 37 -1.81 -6.05 -4.66
CA THR A 37 -1.16 -4.79 -5.02
C THR A 37 -1.16 -3.80 -3.85
N MET A 38 -2.23 -3.78 -3.04
CA MET A 38 -2.34 -2.91 -1.87
C MET A 38 -1.61 -3.47 -0.63
N PHE A 39 -1.32 -4.77 -0.62
CA PHE A 39 -0.68 -5.47 0.50
C PHE A 39 0.61 -4.79 0.94
N GLY A 40 1.53 -4.52 0.00
CA GLY A 40 2.84 -3.95 0.31
C GLY A 40 2.75 -2.59 1.00
N ALA A 41 1.95 -1.67 0.47
CA ALA A 41 1.77 -0.34 1.05
C ALA A 41 1.06 -0.39 2.42
N THR A 42 0.10 -1.30 2.59
CA THR A 42 -0.70 -1.43 3.81
C THR A 42 0.13 -2.01 4.96
N VAL A 43 0.97 -3.00 4.67
CA VAL A 43 1.87 -3.64 5.64
C VAL A 43 3.02 -2.71 6.05
N LEU A 44 3.47 -1.87 5.13
CA LEU A 44 4.60 -0.98 5.35
C LEU A 44 4.38 0.01 6.51
N ILE A 45 3.16 0.54 6.67
CA ILE A 45 2.86 1.54 7.72
C ILE A 45 3.02 0.94 9.14
N PRO A 46 2.39 -0.19 9.50
CA PRO A 46 2.63 -0.89 10.76
C PRO A 46 4.09 -1.25 10.99
N PHE A 47 4.82 -1.69 9.96
CA PHE A 47 6.24 -2.00 10.11
C PHE A 47 7.08 -0.77 10.45
N ILE A 48 6.83 0.35 9.78
CA ILE A 48 7.53 1.61 10.04
C ILE A 48 7.24 2.09 11.46
N ILE A 49 5.96 2.15 11.85
CA ILE A 49 5.56 2.66 13.17
C ILE A 49 5.99 1.70 14.28
N GLY A 50 5.69 0.41 14.12
CA GLY A 50 6.02 -0.65 15.08
C GLY A 50 7.53 -0.79 15.29
N GLY A 51 8.32 -0.68 14.22
CA GLY A 51 9.78 -0.65 14.30
C GLY A 51 10.30 0.57 15.04
N ALA A 52 9.71 1.75 14.82
CA ALA A 52 10.13 2.99 15.47
C ALA A 52 9.83 3.04 16.97
N ILE A 53 8.77 2.36 17.43
CA ILE A 53 8.40 2.28 18.86
C ILE A 53 8.95 1.04 19.57
N GLY A 54 9.65 0.14 18.86
CA GLY A 54 10.17 -1.10 19.43
C GLY A 54 9.09 -2.09 19.83
N MET A 55 8.00 -2.16 19.05
CA MET A 55 6.87 -3.05 19.33
C MET A 55 7.28 -4.53 19.25
N PRO A 56 6.87 -5.38 20.20
CA PRO A 56 7.10 -6.83 20.14
C PRO A 56 6.52 -7.47 18.85
N PRO A 57 7.17 -8.51 18.29
CA PRO A 57 6.74 -9.11 17.02
C PRO A 57 5.30 -9.67 17.03
N ASP A 58 4.85 -10.22 18.16
CA ASP A 58 3.48 -10.73 18.33
C ASP A 58 2.44 -9.59 18.22
N LYS A 59 2.76 -8.42 18.79
CA LYS A 59 1.90 -7.24 18.74
C LYS A 59 1.93 -6.56 17.37
N LEU A 60 3.08 -6.58 16.71
CA LEU A 60 3.20 -6.08 15.34
C LEU A 60 2.34 -6.91 14.37
N ALA A 61 2.37 -8.24 14.49
CA ALA A 61 1.52 -9.12 13.69
C ALA A 61 0.02 -8.86 13.94
N LEU A 62 -0.36 -8.62 15.19
CA LEU A 62 -1.72 -8.23 15.55
C LEU A 62 -2.12 -6.88 14.94
N LEU A 63 -1.22 -5.89 14.97
CA LEU A 63 -1.45 -4.57 14.37
C LEU A 63 -1.66 -4.67 12.86
N ILE A 64 -0.80 -5.43 12.17
CA ILE A 64 -0.93 -5.68 10.72
C ILE A 64 -2.27 -6.34 10.40
N SER A 65 -2.63 -7.39 11.15
CA SER A 65 -3.89 -8.12 10.95
C SER A 65 -5.11 -7.22 11.18
N THR A 66 -5.07 -6.40 12.24
CA THR A 66 -6.15 -5.45 12.57
C THR A 66 -6.27 -4.36 11.51
N MET A 67 -5.15 -3.87 10.98
CA MET A 67 -5.14 -2.86 9.92
C MET A 67 -5.77 -3.39 8.63
N PHE A 68 -5.48 -4.64 8.23
CA PHE A 68 -6.14 -5.28 7.09
C PHE A 68 -7.63 -5.49 7.32
N PHE A 69 -8.00 -5.96 8.52
CA PHE A 69 -9.39 -6.19 8.86
C PHE A 69 -10.21 -4.89 8.83
N ALA A 70 -9.69 -3.82 9.45
CA ALA A 70 -10.31 -2.50 9.43
C ALA A 70 -10.35 -1.90 8.01
N SER A 71 -9.27 -2.00 7.24
CA SER A 71 -9.22 -1.58 5.82
C SER A 71 -10.28 -2.27 4.97
N GLY A 72 -10.48 -3.58 5.16
CA GLY A 72 -11.53 -4.35 4.49
C GLY A 72 -12.93 -3.84 4.83
N ILE A 73 -13.22 -3.64 6.12
CA ILE A 73 -14.49 -3.08 6.58
C ILE A 73 -14.72 -1.67 6.00
N CYS A 74 -13.73 -0.78 6.11
CA CYS A 74 -13.81 0.57 5.57
C CYS A 74 -14.04 0.57 4.06
N THR A 75 -13.41 -0.34 3.32
CA THR A 75 -13.61 -0.48 1.86
C THR A 75 -15.03 -0.95 1.54
N LEU A 76 -15.58 -1.90 2.30
CA LEU A 76 -16.96 -2.35 2.13
C LEU A 76 -17.96 -1.23 2.46
N ILE A 77 -17.73 -0.47 3.53
CA ILE A 77 -18.54 0.70 3.89
C ILE A 77 -18.47 1.75 2.79
N GLN A 78 -17.28 2.02 2.23
CA GLN A 78 -17.06 2.98 1.15
C GLN A 78 -17.88 2.65 -0.11
N GLN A 79 -18.01 1.35 -0.41
CA GLN A 79 -18.78 0.85 -1.55
C GLN A 79 -20.29 0.78 -1.26
N SER A 80 -20.69 0.79 0.01
CA SER A 80 -22.09 0.73 0.45
C SER A 80 -22.83 2.05 0.24
N PRO A 81 -24.17 2.10 0.44
CA PRO A 81 -24.94 3.34 0.44
C PRO A 81 -24.50 4.40 1.45
N LEU A 82 -23.76 4.01 2.50
CA LEU A 82 -23.20 4.95 3.48
C LEU A 82 -21.94 5.67 2.95
N GLY A 83 -21.30 5.11 1.92
CA GLY A 83 -20.14 5.71 1.26
C GLY A 83 -20.47 6.37 -0.09
N ASN A 84 -19.43 6.66 -0.86
CA ASN A 84 -19.56 7.31 -2.17
C ASN A 84 -19.79 6.33 -3.34
N ARG A 85 -19.83 5.01 -3.08
CA ARG A 85 -20.01 3.93 -4.07
C ARG A 85 -18.97 3.89 -5.19
N LEU A 86 -17.85 4.61 -5.02
CA LEU A 86 -16.74 4.58 -5.95
C LEU A 86 -15.82 3.40 -5.62
N PRO A 87 -15.18 2.79 -6.64
CA PRO A 87 -14.24 1.69 -6.46
C PRO A 87 -12.92 2.19 -5.87
N VAL A 88 -12.95 2.58 -4.59
CA VAL A 88 -11.82 3.11 -3.83
C VAL A 88 -11.52 2.16 -2.69
N ILE A 89 -10.27 1.70 -2.63
CA ILE A 89 -9.81 0.86 -1.53
C ILE A 89 -9.29 1.75 -0.42
N GLN A 90 -9.80 1.51 0.78
CA GLN A 90 -9.39 2.22 1.96
C GLN A 90 -8.18 1.53 2.59
N GLY A 91 -7.20 2.32 3.01
CA GLY A 91 -5.97 1.86 3.65
C GLY A 91 -5.34 2.97 4.47
N GLY A 92 -4.23 2.67 5.14
CA GLY A 92 -3.47 3.69 5.86
C GLY A 92 -2.85 4.71 4.92
N THR A 93 -2.69 5.95 5.40
CA THR A 93 -2.06 7.03 4.65
C THR A 93 -0.64 7.29 5.14
N PHE A 94 0.30 7.35 4.20
CA PHE A 94 1.69 7.72 4.49
C PHE A 94 1.84 9.18 4.94
N SER A 95 0.86 10.03 4.64
CA SER A 95 0.84 11.44 5.10
C SER A 95 0.79 11.56 6.61
N PHE A 96 0.36 10.52 7.33
CA PHE A 96 0.30 10.53 8.79
C PHE A 96 1.61 10.10 9.47
N LEU A 97 2.61 9.61 8.72
CA LEU A 97 3.88 9.21 9.32
C LEU A 97 4.60 10.37 10.00
N GLY A 98 4.63 11.56 9.39
CA GLY A 98 5.26 12.74 9.96
C GLY A 98 4.66 13.13 11.33
N PRO A 99 3.35 13.39 11.41
CA PRO A 99 2.67 13.63 12.68
C PRO A 99 2.80 12.47 13.68
N ALA A 100 2.74 11.22 13.22
CA ALA A 100 2.90 10.04 14.07
C ALA A 100 4.27 10.02 14.76
N PHE A 101 5.36 10.25 14.01
CA PHE A 101 6.70 10.33 14.58
C PHE A 101 6.88 11.50 15.54
N ALA A 102 6.22 12.63 15.30
CA ALA A 102 6.23 13.75 16.25
C ALA A 102 5.57 13.36 17.58
N ILE A 103 4.42 12.69 17.55
CA ILE A 103 3.74 12.18 18.76
C ILE A 103 4.62 11.16 19.49
N ILE A 104 5.15 10.18 18.76
CA ILE A 104 6.05 9.14 19.29
C ILE A 104 7.27 9.77 19.98
N GLY A 105 7.89 10.76 19.33
CA GLY A 105 9.05 11.49 19.86
C GLY A 105 8.72 12.31 21.11
N MET A 106 7.56 12.97 21.15
CA MET A 106 7.10 13.71 22.33
C MET A 106 6.90 12.78 23.53
N VAL A 107 6.31 11.60 23.33
CA VAL A 107 6.10 10.61 24.39
C VAL A 107 7.44 10.03 24.86
N ALA A 108 8.36 9.72 23.94
CA ALA A 108 9.70 9.24 24.28
C ALA A 108 10.48 10.26 25.14
N GLY A 109 10.30 11.56 24.87
CA GLY A 109 10.91 12.64 25.63
C GLY A 109 10.46 12.74 27.10
N LYS A 110 9.32 12.15 27.47
CA LYS A 110 8.79 12.19 28.85
C LYS A 110 9.52 11.25 29.82
N LYS A 111 10.52 10.46 29.35
CA LYS A 111 11.35 9.54 30.16
C LYS A 111 10.54 8.69 31.17
N LEU A 112 9.42 8.15 30.70
CA LEU A 112 8.55 7.32 31.52
C LEU A 112 9.31 6.06 31.97
N THR A 113 9.35 5.81 33.28
CA THR A 113 10.03 4.65 33.88
C THR A 113 8.98 3.62 34.31
N GLY A 114 9.21 2.33 34.01
CA GLY A 114 8.40 1.21 34.50
C GLY A 114 7.19 0.79 33.65
N VAL A 115 6.88 1.47 32.54
CA VAL A 115 5.83 1.06 31.59
C VAL A 115 6.46 0.81 30.22
N ASP A 116 5.95 -0.20 29.51
CA ASP A 116 6.22 -0.43 28.09
C ASP A 116 5.93 0.85 27.28
N VAL A 117 6.97 1.63 26.98
CA VAL A 117 6.86 2.94 26.32
C VAL A 117 6.12 2.84 24.99
N TRP A 118 6.26 1.71 24.29
CA TRP A 118 5.59 1.42 23.04
C TRP A 118 4.05 1.40 23.16
N GLN A 119 3.51 0.95 24.30
CA GLN A 119 2.06 0.91 24.53
C GLN A 119 1.49 2.32 24.65
N ILE A 120 2.16 3.18 25.41
CA ILE A 120 1.73 4.57 25.61
C ILE A 120 1.83 5.33 24.29
N GLN A 121 2.92 5.15 23.53
CA GLN A 121 3.08 5.74 22.21
C GLN A 121 1.96 5.33 21.25
N MET A 122 1.58 4.05 21.24
CA MET A 122 0.50 3.54 20.41
C MET A 122 -0.88 4.06 20.87
N GLN A 123 -1.11 4.17 22.17
CA GLN A 123 -2.36 4.72 22.73
C GLN A 123 -2.53 6.20 22.37
N GLU A 124 -1.50 7.02 22.54
CA GLU A 124 -1.51 8.44 22.18
C GLU A 124 -1.69 8.64 20.67
N LEU A 125 -1.01 7.82 19.86
CA LEU A 125 -1.20 7.82 18.41
C LEU A 125 -2.63 7.44 18.01
N ALA A 126 -3.19 6.38 18.60
CA ALA A 126 -4.56 5.95 18.34
C ALA A 126 -5.57 7.04 18.76
N ALA A 127 -5.38 7.67 19.92
CA ALA A 127 -6.22 8.77 20.39
C ALA A 127 -6.15 9.98 19.44
N ALA A 128 -4.95 10.36 19.00
CA ALA A 128 -4.77 11.44 18.03
C ALA A 128 -5.48 11.15 16.71
N VAL A 129 -5.36 9.93 16.17
CA VAL A 129 -6.04 9.51 14.94
C VAL A 129 -7.55 9.47 15.12
N MET A 130 -8.06 9.00 16.26
CA MET A 130 -9.49 9.01 16.56
C MET A 130 -10.06 10.43 16.58
N ILE A 131 -9.40 11.37 17.26
CA ILE A 131 -9.83 12.77 17.33
C ILE A 131 -9.73 13.44 15.94
N ALA A 132 -8.64 13.19 15.20
CA ALA A 132 -8.49 13.68 13.84
C ALA A 132 -9.61 13.16 12.91
N SER A 133 -10.01 11.89 13.04
CA SER A 133 -11.09 11.30 12.26
C SER A 133 -12.45 11.96 12.55
N LEU A 134 -12.75 12.26 13.83
CA LEU A 134 -13.97 12.98 14.21
C LEU A 134 -14.00 14.37 13.58
N PHE A 135 -12.86 15.07 13.61
CA PHE A 135 -12.72 16.37 12.97
C PHE A 135 -12.93 16.30 11.45
N GLU A 136 -12.33 15.33 10.77
CA GLU A 136 -12.54 15.12 9.33
C GLU A 136 -13.99 14.77 8.98
N ILE A 137 -14.67 13.95 9.81
CA ILE A 137 -16.09 13.63 9.66
C ILE A 137 -16.93 14.91 9.72
N ILE A 138 -16.70 15.76 10.73
CA ILE A 138 -17.43 17.04 10.87
C ILE A 138 -17.18 17.95 9.66
N LEU A 139 -15.93 18.08 9.21
CA LEU A 139 -15.59 18.86 8.03
C LEU A 139 -16.22 18.31 6.73
N GLY A 140 -16.33 16.99 6.62
CA GLY A 140 -16.98 16.31 5.51
C GLY A 140 -18.48 16.62 5.47
N TYR A 141 -19.19 16.41 6.57
CA TYR A 141 -20.64 16.63 6.64
C TYR A 141 -21.05 18.11 6.57
N THR A 142 -20.21 19.03 7.03
CA THR A 142 -20.46 20.48 6.90
C THR A 142 -20.27 21.00 5.47
N GLY A 143 -19.69 20.21 4.56
CA GLY A 143 -19.45 20.60 3.17
C GLY A 143 -18.36 21.66 2.98
N ILE A 144 -17.67 22.05 4.06
CA ILE A 144 -16.56 23.01 4.02
C ILE A 144 -15.45 22.51 3.11
N LEU A 145 -15.17 21.20 3.15
CA LEU A 145 -14.16 20.57 2.31
C LEU A 145 -14.43 20.75 0.81
N GLY A 146 -15.71 20.76 0.40
CA GLY A 146 -16.11 21.04 -0.98
C GLY A 146 -15.75 22.46 -1.42
N LYS A 147 -15.93 23.45 -0.53
CA LYS A 147 -15.54 24.85 -0.78
C LYS A 147 -14.02 25.01 -0.84
N ILE A 148 -13.30 24.37 0.08
CA ILE A 148 -11.82 24.40 0.11
C ILE A 148 -11.25 23.77 -1.17
N LYS A 149 -11.81 22.65 -1.63
CA LYS A 149 -11.37 21.98 -2.86
C LYS A 149 -11.47 22.89 -4.10
N ASN A 150 -12.40 23.83 -4.12
CA ASN A 150 -12.50 24.80 -5.23
C ASN A 150 -11.35 25.84 -5.24
N ILE A 151 -10.71 26.05 -4.09
CA ILE A 151 -9.56 26.96 -3.94
C ILE A 151 -8.26 26.21 -4.24
N ILE A 152 -8.18 24.93 -3.86
CA ILE A 152 -6.99 24.12 -4.09
C ILE A 152 -6.89 23.74 -5.57
N SER A 153 -5.92 24.33 -6.26
CA SER A 153 -5.65 24.07 -7.66
C SER A 153 -4.74 22.84 -7.87
N PRO A 154 -4.77 22.20 -9.06
CA PRO A 154 -3.90 21.06 -9.38
C PRO A 154 -2.41 21.35 -9.22
N ILE A 155 -2.00 22.61 -9.36
CA ILE A 155 -0.60 23.06 -9.18
C ILE A 155 -0.12 22.94 -7.72
N VAL A 156 -1.03 22.85 -6.73
CA VAL A 156 -0.68 22.57 -5.33
C VAL A 156 -0.76 21.07 -5.03
N ILE A 157 -1.80 20.40 -5.55
CA ILE A 157 -2.05 18.97 -5.27
C ILE A 157 -0.93 18.10 -5.83
N GLY A 158 -0.54 18.33 -7.10
CA GLY A 158 0.46 17.52 -7.79
C GLY A 158 1.81 17.48 -7.05
N PRO A 159 2.44 18.64 -6.77
CA PRO A 159 3.68 18.69 -6.01
C PRO A 159 3.55 18.13 -4.60
N THR A 160 2.42 18.35 -3.92
CA THR A 160 2.19 17.80 -2.57
C THR A 160 2.20 16.27 -2.58
N ILE A 161 1.50 15.64 -3.53
CA ILE A 161 1.51 14.17 -3.69
C ILE A 161 2.91 13.68 -4.07
N ALA A 162 3.61 14.38 -4.94
CA ALA A 162 4.98 14.03 -5.32
C ALA A 162 5.94 14.09 -4.12
N MET A 163 5.79 15.09 -3.24
CA MET A 163 6.59 15.19 -2.01
C MET A 163 6.29 14.06 -1.03
N ILE A 164 5.03 13.64 -0.89
CA ILE A 164 4.69 12.46 -0.06
C ILE A 164 5.39 11.21 -0.61
N GLY A 165 5.37 11.01 -1.93
CA GLY A 165 6.08 9.91 -2.58
C GLY A 165 7.59 9.98 -2.40
N LEU A 166 8.18 11.17 -2.56
CA LEU A 166 9.62 11.39 -2.38
C LEU A 166 10.06 11.18 -0.93
N ALA A 167 9.24 11.56 0.06
CA ALA A 167 9.53 11.32 1.47
C ALA A 167 9.67 9.82 1.77
N LEU A 168 8.91 8.96 1.10
CA LEU A 168 9.00 7.50 1.25
C LEU A 168 10.30 6.90 0.67
N PHE A 169 10.99 7.61 -0.22
CA PHE A 169 12.29 7.17 -0.72
C PHE A 169 13.31 7.00 0.41
N SER A 170 13.26 7.87 1.43
CA SER A 170 14.15 7.78 2.60
C SER A 170 13.97 6.46 3.39
N ILE A 171 12.80 5.83 3.28
CA ILE A 171 12.46 4.57 3.94
C ILE A 171 12.76 3.39 3.02
N GLY A 172 12.37 3.49 1.74
CA GLY A 172 12.52 2.39 0.78
C GLY A 172 13.95 2.19 0.27
N ALA A 173 14.73 3.26 0.09
CA ALA A 173 16.08 3.16 -0.47
C ALA A 173 17.05 2.36 0.42
N PRO A 174 17.07 2.52 1.76
CA PRO A 174 17.88 1.66 2.62
C PRO A 174 17.52 0.16 2.51
N TRP A 175 16.24 -0.18 2.37
CA TRP A 175 15.81 -1.58 2.23
C TRP A 175 16.21 -2.16 0.88
N MET A 176 16.12 -1.34 -0.17
CA MET A 176 16.61 -1.66 -1.50
C MET A 176 18.14 -1.87 -1.50
N ALA A 177 18.86 -1.08 -0.72
CA ALA A 177 20.32 -1.13 -0.65
C ALA A 177 20.86 -2.39 0.02
N THR A 178 20.04 -3.13 0.78
CA THR A 178 20.41 -4.42 1.35
C THR A 178 20.80 -5.44 0.27
N ASN A 179 20.15 -5.41 -0.90
CA ASN A 179 20.53 -6.22 -2.05
C ASN A 179 20.24 -5.50 -3.38
N TRP A 180 21.19 -4.65 -3.78
CA TRP A 180 21.08 -3.86 -5.01
C TRP A 180 20.79 -4.69 -6.26
N LEU A 181 21.35 -5.90 -6.38
CA LEU A 181 21.20 -6.72 -7.58
C LEU A 181 19.74 -7.15 -7.77
N ILE A 182 19.14 -7.76 -6.75
CA ILE A 182 17.75 -8.26 -6.82
C ILE A 182 16.77 -7.10 -6.88
N SER A 183 17.02 -6.04 -6.11
CA SER A 183 16.19 -4.86 -6.14
C SER A 183 16.19 -4.17 -7.51
N LEU A 184 17.36 -4.06 -8.17
CA LEU A 184 17.45 -3.48 -9.50
C LEU A 184 16.78 -4.36 -10.56
N ILE A 185 16.94 -5.69 -10.48
CA ILE A 185 16.21 -6.63 -11.34
C ILE A 185 14.70 -6.42 -11.20
N THR A 186 14.21 -6.34 -9.96
CA THR A 186 12.78 -6.12 -9.66
C THR A 186 12.30 -4.77 -10.19
N LEU A 187 13.09 -3.71 -10.01
CA LEU A 187 12.77 -2.36 -10.48
C LEU A 187 12.74 -2.28 -12.01
N ILE A 188 13.73 -2.86 -12.69
CA ILE A 188 13.77 -2.92 -14.15
C ILE A 188 12.60 -3.74 -14.70
N ALA A 189 12.30 -4.89 -14.10
CA ALA A 189 11.15 -5.70 -14.46
C ALA A 189 9.83 -4.91 -14.31
N LEU A 190 9.68 -4.16 -13.21
CA LEU A 190 8.54 -3.27 -13.01
C LEU A 190 8.40 -2.23 -14.13
N ILE A 191 9.49 -1.53 -14.47
CA ILE A 191 9.49 -0.51 -15.54
C ILE A 191 9.12 -1.15 -16.88
N ILE A 192 9.73 -2.29 -17.21
CA ILE A 192 9.50 -3.01 -18.46
C ILE A 192 8.05 -3.50 -18.56
N TYR A 193 7.51 -4.13 -17.51
CA TYR A 193 6.13 -4.61 -17.48
C TYR A 193 5.12 -3.46 -17.52
N SER A 194 5.37 -2.40 -16.75
CA SER A 194 4.48 -1.24 -16.64
C SER A 194 4.48 -0.35 -17.89
N GLN A 195 5.63 -0.14 -18.53
CA GLN A 195 5.76 0.86 -19.60
C GLN A 195 5.82 0.26 -21.02
N VAL A 196 6.41 -0.93 -21.18
CA VAL A 196 6.65 -1.53 -22.51
C VAL A 196 5.62 -2.61 -22.82
N PHE A 197 5.43 -3.57 -21.91
CA PHE A 197 4.52 -4.70 -22.16
C PHE A 197 3.05 -4.37 -21.93
N SER A 198 2.75 -3.36 -21.11
CA SER A 198 1.39 -2.85 -20.93
C SER A 198 0.76 -2.36 -22.23
N LEU A 199 1.57 -1.92 -23.20
CA LEU A 199 1.12 -1.47 -24.51
C LEU A 199 0.71 -2.61 -25.44
N LYS A 200 1.23 -3.83 -25.23
CA LYS A 200 1.02 -4.98 -26.14
C LYS A 200 0.04 -6.02 -25.60
N SER A 201 -0.09 -6.17 -24.29
CA SER A 201 -0.92 -7.21 -23.69
C SER A 201 -1.74 -6.70 -22.52
N LYS A 202 -3.04 -7.05 -22.53
CA LYS A 202 -3.98 -6.71 -21.45
C LYS A 202 -3.58 -7.32 -20.11
N ALA A 203 -2.90 -8.46 -20.10
CA ALA A 203 -2.41 -9.07 -18.86
C ALA A 203 -1.32 -8.23 -18.21
N PHE A 204 -0.34 -7.74 -18.97
CA PHE A 204 0.72 -6.88 -18.43
C PHE A 204 0.22 -5.48 -18.05
N MET A 205 -0.86 -5.00 -18.68
CA MET A 205 -1.56 -3.79 -18.26
C MET A 205 -2.27 -3.96 -16.91
N MET A 206 -2.75 -5.17 -16.60
CA MET A 206 -3.45 -5.47 -15.35
C MET A 206 -2.50 -5.81 -14.20
N PHE A 207 -1.43 -6.59 -14.44
CA PHE A 207 -0.61 -7.19 -13.38
C PHE A 207 0.86 -6.72 -13.29
N PRO A 208 1.26 -5.48 -13.68
CA PRO A 208 2.67 -5.15 -13.83
C PRO A 208 3.47 -5.21 -12.52
N VAL A 209 2.86 -4.77 -11.40
CA VAL A 209 3.51 -4.78 -10.07
C VAL A 209 3.70 -6.21 -9.55
N LEU A 210 2.66 -7.04 -9.65
CA LEU A 210 2.71 -8.42 -9.17
C LEU A 210 3.72 -9.25 -9.97
N LEU A 211 3.75 -9.10 -11.30
CA LEU A 211 4.72 -9.77 -12.15
C LEU A 211 6.15 -9.34 -11.82
N ALA A 212 6.38 -8.06 -11.53
CA ALA A 212 7.70 -7.58 -11.10
C ALA A 212 8.15 -8.21 -9.78
N ILE A 213 7.27 -8.26 -8.77
CA ILE A 213 7.55 -8.91 -7.49
C ILE A 213 7.86 -10.41 -7.69
N LEU A 214 7.06 -11.10 -8.50
CA LEU A 214 7.29 -12.51 -8.83
C LEU A 214 8.65 -12.72 -9.51
N THR A 215 9.05 -11.87 -10.46
CA THR A 215 10.38 -11.96 -11.07
C THR A 215 11.50 -11.70 -10.08
N GLY A 216 11.33 -10.75 -9.15
CA GLY A 216 12.29 -10.50 -8.08
C GLY A 216 12.46 -11.72 -7.16
N TRP A 217 11.35 -12.35 -6.78
CA TRP A 217 11.32 -13.59 -6.00
C TRP A 217 12.01 -14.75 -6.73
N LEU A 218 11.72 -14.95 -8.01
CA LEU A 218 12.37 -15.99 -8.81
C LEU A 218 13.88 -15.73 -8.95
N ALA A 219 14.29 -14.49 -9.16
CA ALA A 219 15.71 -14.12 -9.21
C ALA A 219 16.41 -14.38 -7.87
N ALA A 220 15.77 -14.05 -6.74
CA ALA A 220 16.28 -14.35 -5.41
C ALA A 220 16.41 -15.85 -5.15
N LEU A 221 15.42 -16.65 -5.57
CA LEU A 221 15.44 -18.11 -5.44
C LEU A 221 16.57 -18.72 -6.29
N LEU A 222 16.72 -18.29 -7.54
CA LEU A 222 17.81 -18.73 -8.41
C LEU A 222 19.19 -18.34 -7.84
N GLY A 223 19.33 -17.13 -7.31
CA GLY A 223 20.56 -16.67 -6.66
C GLY A 223 20.89 -17.45 -5.38
N THR A 224 19.86 -17.91 -4.65
CA THR A 224 19.98 -18.78 -3.47
C THR A 224 20.43 -20.18 -3.88
N VAL A 225 19.82 -20.78 -4.91
CA VAL A 225 20.15 -22.13 -5.40
C VAL A 225 21.54 -22.20 -6.06
N THR A 226 21.96 -21.13 -6.73
CA THR A 226 23.28 -21.03 -7.39
C THR A 226 24.42 -20.67 -6.43
N GLY A 227 24.13 -20.39 -5.16
CA GLY A 227 25.13 -20.03 -4.14
C GLY A 227 25.74 -18.64 -4.32
N MET A 228 25.18 -17.80 -5.20
CA MET A 228 25.66 -16.43 -5.44
C MET A 228 25.25 -15.45 -4.33
N ILE A 229 24.30 -15.83 -3.47
CA ILE A 229 23.81 -15.02 -2.35
C ILE A 229 24.28 -15.68 -1.04
N SER A 230 25.03 -14.94 -0.23
CA SER A 230 25.47 -15.44 1.09
C SER A 230 24.27 -15.63 2.03
N PRO A 231 24.31 -16.61 2.96
CA PRO A 231 23.23 -16.88 3.92
C PRO A 231 22.88 -15.70 4.84
N GLU A 232 23.77 -14.72 4.97
CA GLU A 232 23.59 -13.51 5.80
C GLU A 232 22.80 -12.40 5.08
N ASN A 233 22.54 -12.55 3.79
CA ASN A 233 21.87 -11.53 2.98
C ASN A 233 20.35 -11.62 3.14
N ALA A 234 19.67 -10.49 3.30
CA ALA A 234 18.20 -10.44 3.47
C ALA A 234 17.41 -11.03 2.28
N ALA A 235 18.07 -11.24 1.14
CA ALA A 235 17.47 -11.88 -0.03
C ALA A 235 17.68 -13.40 -0.10
N TYR A 236 18.38 -14.00 0.86
CA TYR A 236 18.53 -15.45 0.96
C TYR A 236 17.19 -16.07 1.37
N PHE A 237 16.67 -16.96 0.53
CA PHE A 237 15.50 -17.75 0.91
C PHE A 237 15.92 -18.79 1.94
N LEU A 238 15.32 -18.76 3.14
CA LEU A 238 15.45 -19.86 4.10
C LEU A 238 14.78 -21.11 3.54
N VAL A 239 15.54 -21.93 2.81
CA VAL A 239 15.11 -23.24 2.28
C VAL A 239 14.62 -24.16 3.40
N GLN A 240 14.99 -23.88 4.66
CA GLN A 240 14.49 -24.55 5.88
C GLN A 240 12.97 -24.45 6.11
N LEU A 241 12.25 -23.52 5.47
CA LEU A 241 10.78 -23.49 5.50
C LEU A 241 10.12 -24.45 4.49
N CYS A 242 10.88 -24.94 3.49
CA CYS A 242 10.41 -25.91 2.49
C CYS A 242 10.88 -27.34 2.75
N THR A 243 11.98 -27.53 3.47
CA THR A 243 12.43 -28.84 3.96
C THR A 243 11.83 -29.07 5.34
N HIS A 244 11.27 -30.26 5.54
CA HIS A 244 10.37 -30.64 6.63
C HIS A 244 11.02 -30.74 8.04
N ASP A 245 12.01 -29.90 8.34
CA ASP A 245 12.87 -29.98 9.55
C ASP A 245 12.70 -28.75 10.47
N ALA A 246 11.48 -28.22 10.55
CA ALA A 246 11.10 -27.17 11.49
C ALA A 246 9.94 -27.64 12.41
N PHE A 247 10.20 -28.73 13.15
CA PHE A 247 9.60 -29.05 14.44
C PHE A 247 10.66 -29.68 15.34
#